data_AF-A0A970UC72-F1
#
_entry.id   AF-A0A970UC72-F1
#
_cell.length_a   1.000
_cell.length_b   1.000
_cell.length_c   1.000
_cell.angle_alpha   90.00
_cell.angle_beta   90.00
_cell.angle_gamma   90.00
#
_symmetry.space_group_name_H-M   'P 1'
#
loop_
_entity.id
_entity.type
_entity.pdbx_description
1 polymer ?
#
loop_
_entity_poly.entity_id
_entity_poly.type
_entity_poly.pdbx_seq_one_letter_code
_entity_poly.pdbx_strand_id
1 'polypeptide(L)'
;MFAAKPTYKYRLILLLFFSFSFHLISAQTGAEKADYNNVLNQAEKLYFEKDYAGAKAIFKQALELRPAEKHPQERITEINKMLGIDEPASNRYGSLVSEADNLYQQEKWQQALDKYIAANDLNPGQEHATSRILELNAMIKKNESLEKDFNSFMKFGLAYFENKQYEQAKTEFQKALQIKPGEAVPKDKIAEIDQYLRTKSEYEEAIARADELYVNQDFQKARTAYQQAQQIKQDEAYPGSMISRIDETIAKREGETLQRQQAYDAALANADDFFNQKKYAEALPLYQEASRLMPDESYPKVRITEATRLIEQMAATEEQYLQALADGESTEKAGNDQAALAAYTMASSLKPEEEFPRNKMAELQAKIGIAETDAAYTSAIAAADQAFAAQEYSSAKAEYKKAAGLKPEEAYPQTRISEIETLMASLAETDAA
;
A
#
# COMPACT_ATOMS: atom_id res chain seq x y z
N MET A 1 47.30 -5.68 43.55
CA MET A 1 48.76 -5.73 43.28
C MET A 1 48.97 -5.73 41.77
N PHE A 2 49.76 -4.77 41.29
CA PHE A 2 50.52 -4.69 40.04
C PHE A 2 49.87 -4.78 38.64
N ALA A 3 50.00 -3.62 37.97
CA ALA A 3 50.08 -3.29 36.55
C ALA A 3 50.57 -4.37 35.55
N ALA A 4 50.08 -4.30 34.32
CA ALA A 4 50.88 -4.06 33.09
C ALA A 4 50.02 -4.07 31.80
N LYS A 5 50.18 -3.04 30.96
CA LYS A 5 50.08 -3.11 29.48
C LYS A 5 51.52 -3.23 28.93
N PRO A 6 51.79 -3.34 27.61
CA PRO A 6 51.09 -3.96 26.46
C PRO A 6 52.08 -4.84 25.63
N THR A 7 51.70 -5.38 24.44
CA THR A 7 52.56 -5.37 23.21
C THR A 7 51.98 -6.15 22.00
N TYR A 8 51.91 -5.44 20.87
CA TYR A 8 52.19 -5.76 19.45
C TYR A 8 51.87 -7.13 18.80
N LYS A 9 51.29 -7.05 17.57
CA LYS A 9 51.66 -7.71 16.28
C LYS A 9 50.40 -7.85 15.39
N TYR A 10 50.36 -7.66 14.06
CA TYR A 10 51.35 -7.55 12.98
C TYR A 10 50.70 -6.95 11.69
N ARG A 11 51.47 -6.14 10.95
CA ARG A 11 51.77 -6.13 9.48
C ARG A 11 50.63 -5.99 8.42
N LEU A 12 50.72 -4.99 7.52
CA LEU A 12 51.43 -4.95 6.19
C LEU A 12 50.45 -5.41 5.08
N ILE A 13 50.27 -4.85 3.86
CA ILE A 13 51.09 -4.17 2.82
C ILE A 13 50.04 -3.44 1.90
N LEU A 14 50.22 -2.26 1.31
CA LEU A 14 50.83 -1.95 -0.01
C LEU A 14 50.76 -0.42 -0.21
N LEU A 15 51.85 0.33 -0.39
CA LEU A 15 52.63 0.48 -1.62
C LEU A 15 51.75 0.77 -2.85
N LEU A 16 51.68 2.04 -3.27
CA LEU A 16 51.78 2.51 -4.66
C LEU A 16 51.60 4.03 -4.72
N PHE A 17 52.61 4.79 -4.30
CA PHE A 17 52.93 6.15 -4.81
C PHE A 17 54.34 6.57 -4.31
N PHE A 18 55.27 5.62 -4.27
CA PHE A 18 56.65 5.82 -3.78
C PHE A 18 57.70 5.77 -4.90
N SER A 19 57.31 6.00 -6.15
CA SER A 19 58.25 5.99 -7.29
C SER A 19 58.32 7.29 -8.08
N PHE A 20 57.48 8.29 -7.80
CA PHE A 20 57.60 9.61 -8.43
C PHE A 20 58.13 10.69 -7.48
N SER A 21 57.87 10.58 -6.18
CA SER A 21 58.32 11.57 -5.17
C SER A 21 59.79 11.39 -4.76
N PHE A 22 60.37 10.20 -4.93
CA PHE A 22 61.77 9.96 -4.54
C PHE A 22 62.77 10.53 -5.56
N HIS A 23 62.40 10.62 -6.85
CA HIS A 23 63.23 11.26 -7.87
C HIS A 23 63.19 12.79 -7.80
N LEU A 24 62.08 13.40 -7.35
CA LEU A 24 62.01 14.85 -7.14
C LEU A 24 62.81 15.28 -5.90
N ILE A 25 62.73 14.53 -4.80
CA ILE A 25 63.47 14.85 -3.56
C ILE A 25 64.99 14.68 -3.77
N SER A 26 65.44 13.62 -4.47
CA SER A 26 66.88 13.42 -4.74
C SER A 26 67.45 14.47 -5.70
N ALA A 27 66.70 14.87 -6.74
CA ALA A 27 67.11 15.94 -7.66
C ALA A 27 67.18 17.31 -6.97
N GLN A 28 66.22 17.62 -6.08
CA GLN A 28 66.19 18.88 -5.34
C GLN A 28 67.35 19.00 -4.34
N THR A 29 67.73 17.89 -3.68
CA THR A 29 68.92 17.85 -2.81
C THR A 29 70.25 17.92 -3.57
N GLY A 30 70.28 17.47 -4.84
CA GLY A 30 71.46 17.55 -5.72
C GLY A 30 71.72 18.96 -6.23
N ALA A 31 70.67 19.67 -6.65
CA ALA A 31 70.75 21.07 -7.08
C ALA A 31 71.14 22.00 -5.91
N GLU A 32 70.49 21.86 -4.76
CA GLU A 32 70.80 22.66 -3.55
C GLU A 32 72.23 22.45 -3.05
N LYS A 33 72.79 21.23 -3.22
CA LYS A 33 74.20 20.93 -2.91
C LYS A 33 75.17 21.54 -3.92
N ALA A 34 74.83 21.56 -5.20
CA ALA A 34 75.63 22.21 -6.23
C ALA A 34 75.64 23.74 -6.05
N ASP A 35 74.48 24.33 -5.73
CA ASP A 35 74.33 25.76 -5.44
C ASP A 35 75.14 26.17 -4.21
N TYR A 36 75.05 25.41 -3.11
CA TYR A 36 75.88 25.66 -1.91
C TYR A 36 77.38 25.63 -2.20
N ASN A 37 77.85 24.64 -2.95
CA ASN A 37 79.28 24.53 -3.29
C ASN A 37 79.75 25.67 -4.21
N ASN A 38 78.91 26.11 -5.15
CA ASN A 38 79.21 27.23 -6.03
C ASN A 38 79.32 28.54 -5.26
N VAL A 39 78.35 28.80 -4.37
CA VAL A 39 78.34 29.96 -3.46
C VAL A 39 79.59 29.93 -2.57
N LEU A 40 79.96 28.75 -2.03
CA LEU A 40 81.14 28.63 -1.17
C LEU A 40 82.44 28.92 -1.91
N ASN A 41 82.60 28.39 -3.13
CA ASN A 41 83.79 28.64 -3.95
C ASN A 41 83.92 30.12 -4.32
N GLN A 42 82.81 30.79 -4.62
CA GLN A 42 82.80 32.23 -4.89
C GLN A 42 83.18 33.04 -3.64
N ALA A 43 82.67 32.65 -2.47
CA ALA A 43 83.00 33.30 -1.20
C ALA A 43 84.51 33.16 -0.87
N GLU A 44 85.07 31.96 -1.02
CA GLU A 44 86.50 31.70 -0.81
C GLU A 44 87.39 32.45 -1.81
N LYS A 45 86.95 32.58 -3.07
CA LYS A 45 87.66 33.39 -4.08
C LYS A 45 87.76 34.85 -3.65
N LEU A 46 86.63 35.47 -3.27
CA LEU A 46 86.61 36.86 -2.79
C LEU A 46 87.43 37.03 -1.51
N TYR A 47 87.40 36.03 -0.63
CA TYR A 47 88.19 36.01 0.60
C TYR A 47 89.69 36.02 0.30
N PHE A 48 90.13 35.19 -0.66
CA PHE A 48 91.52 35.16 -1.13
C PHE A 48 91.94 36.45 -1.83
N GLU A 49 91.04 37.08 -2.58
CA GLU A 49 91.22 38.39 -3.21
C GLU A 49 91.21 39.55 -2.19
N LYS A 50 91.00 39.26 -0.90
CA LYS A 50 90.90 40.21 0.22
C LYS A 50 89.73 41.19 0.11
N ASP A 51 88.76 40.89 -0.77
CA ASP A 51 87.46 41.53 -0.72
C ASP A 51 86.63 40.91 0.41
N TYR A 52 87.00 41.26 1.64
CA TYR A 52 86.39 40.70 2.85
C TYR A 52 84.90 41.05 2.98
N ALA A 53 84.49 42.23 2.49
CA ALA A 53 83.10 42.64 2.50
C ALA A 53 82.27 41.79 1.51
N GLY A 54 82.77 41.59 0.29
CA GLY A 54 82.17 40.70 -0.70
C GLY A 54 82.15 39.25 -0.23
N ALA A 55 83.28 38.74 0.28
CA ALA A 55 83.39 37.38 0.81
C ALA A 55 82.38 37.11 1.91
N LYS A 56 82.26 38.02 2.90
CA LYS A 56 81.28 37.92 3.98
C LYS A 56 79.85 37.87 3.45
N ALA A 57 79.51 38.68 2.45
CA ALA A 57 78.17 38.67 1.86
C ALA A 57 77.85 37.31 1.21
N ILE A 58 78.79 36.71 0.50
CA ILE A 58 78.58 35.39 -0.13
C ILE A 58 78.61 34.25 0.91
N PHE A 59 79.45 34.31 1.95
CA PHE A 59 79.38 33.33 3.05
C PHE A 59 78.04 33.41 3.81
N LYS A 60 77.43 34.59 3.92
CA LYS A 60 76.08 34.71 4.48
C LYS A 60 75.04 34.00 3.62
N GLN A 61 75.11 34.15 2.30
CA GLN A 61 74.26 33.39 1.37
C GLN A 61 74.48 31.88 1.52
N ALA A 62 75.72 31.43 1.76
CA ALA A 62 75.99 30.02 2.05
C ALA A 62 75.29 29.55 3.34
N LEU A 63 75.24 30.41 4.38
CA LEU A 63 74.53 30.11 5.62
C LEU A 63 73.01 30.23 5.52
N GLU A 64 72.47 31.01 4.58
CA GLU A 64 71.03 30.98 4.26
C GLU A 64 70.63 29.60 3.71
N LEU A 65 71.49 28.99 2.89
CA LEU A 65 71.28 27.64 2.36
C LEU A 65 71.52 26.56 3.43
N ARG A 66 72.55 26.74 4.27
CA ARG A 66 72.91 25.78 5.30
C ARG A 66 73.37 26.48 6.59
N PRO A 67 72.43 26.80 7.49
CA PRO A 67 72.73 27.58 8.69
C PRO A 67 73.71 26.92 9.66
N ALA A 68 73.83 25.59 9.65
CA ALA A 68 74.65 24.80 10.56
C ALA A 68 76.07 24.49 10.04
N GLU A 69 76.44 24.94 8.84
CA GLU A 69 77.76 24.65 8.27
C GLU A 69 78.85 25.46 8.96
N LYS A 70 79.83 24.77 9.56
CA LYS A 70 80.89 25.40 10.36
C LYS A 70 81.81 26.30 9.55
N HIS A 71 82.17 25.87 8.34
CA HIS A 71 83.19 26.55 7.55
C HIS A 71 82.80 28.01 7.18
N PRO A 72 81.60 28.30 6.62
CA PRO A 72 81.18 29.69 6.43
C PRO A 72 81.04 30.47 7.75
N GLN A 73 80.61 29.83 8.84
CA GLN A 73 80.51 30.47 10.17
C GLN A 73 81.89 30.95 10.67
N GLU A 74 82.89 30.06 10.59
CA GLU A 74 84.28 30.33 10.97
C GLU A 74 84.86 31.46 10.11
N ARG A 75 84.64 31.42 8.78
CA ARG A 75 85.09 32.45 7.85
C ARG A 75 84.48 33.81 8.11
N ILE A 76 83.19 33.91 8.38
CA ILE A 76 82.55 35.19 8.73
C ILE A 76 83.11 35.72 10.05
N THR A 77 83.36 34.85 11.03
CA THR A 77 83.97 35.23 12.31
C THR A 77 85.39 35.77 12.11
N GLU A 78 86.19 35.09 11.29
CA GLU A 78 87.53 35.52 10.90
C GLU A 78 87.51 36.87 10.17
N ILE A 79 86.62 37.02 9.18
CA ILE A 79 86.43 38.27 8.44
C ILE A 79 85.99 39.42 9.36
N ASN A 80 85.05 39.17 10.29
CA ASN A 80 84.60 40.18 11.25
C ASN A 80 85.78 40.72 12.09
N LYS A 81 86.68 39.81 12.51
CA LYS A 81 87.91 40.18 13.21
C LYS A 81 88.86 40.99 12.33
N MET A 82 89.02 40.62 11.05
CA MET A 82 89.87 41.34 10.10
C MET A 82 89.34 42.74 9.75
N LEU A 83 88.02 42.93 9.75
CA LEU A 83 87.37 44.21 9.48
C LEU A 83 87.33 45.17 10.68
N GLY A 84 87.98 44.81 11.81
CA GLY A 84 88.01 45.65 13.02
C GLY A 84 86.64 45.81 13.67
N ILE A 85 85.72 44.87 13.45
CA ILE A 85 84.43 44.83 14.13
C ILE A 85 84.70 44.25 15.53
N ASP A 86 85.15 45.10 16.47
CA ASP A 86 85.46 44.72 17.85
C ASP A 86 84.20 44.33 18.67
N GLU A 87 84.41 43.91 19.91
CA GLU A 87 83.47 43.36 20.91
C GLU A 87 82.09 44.04 21.15
N PRO A 88 81.74 45.29 20.71
CA PRO A 88 80.36 45.78 20.76
C PRO A 88 79.31 44.92 20.03
N ALA A 89 79.75 43.99 19.18
CA ALA A 89 78.90 42.97 18.57
C ALA A 89 78.27 41.99 19.59
N SER A 90 78.88 41.79 20.77
CA SER A 90 78.36 40.87 21.81
C SER A 90 77.09 41.39 22.49
N ASN A 91 77.05 42.69 22.83
CA ASN A 91 75.85 43.33 23.40
C ASN A 91 74.69 43.38 22.39
N ARG A 92 75.01 43.67 21.11
CA ARG A 92 73.99 43.71 20.04
C ARG A 92 73.49 42.31 19.68
N TYR A 93 74.36 41.31 19.64
CA TYR A 93 73.99 39.91 19.48
C TYR A 93 73.03 39.47 20.60
N GLY A 94 73.40 39.70 21.86
CA GLY A 94 72.57 39.38 23.02
C GLY A 94 71.21 40.08 22.99
N SER A 95 71.15 41.35 22.57
CA SER A 95 69.89 42.08 22.37
C SER A 95 69.02 41.45 21.29
N LEU A 96 69.59 41.12 20.13
CA LEU A 96 68.84 40.51 19.02
C LEU A 96 68.33 39.11 19.36
N VAL A 97 69.12 38.30 20.06
CA VAL A 97 68.67 37.00 20.57
C VAL A 97 67.54 37.18 21.59
N SER A 98 67.67 38.13 22.52
CA SER A 98 66.62 38.41 23.53
C SER A 98 65.32 38.89 22.88
N GLU A 99 65.40 39.74 21.85
CA GLU A 99 64.25 40.17 21.05
C GLU A 99 63.64 39.00 20.27
N ALA A 100 64.47 38.16 19.65
CA ALA A 100 64.04 36.98 18.90
C ALA A 100 63.33 35.97 19.81
N ASP A 101 63.90 35.69 20.99
CA ASP A 101 63.30 34.83 22.01
C ASP A 101 61.95 35.38 22.45
N ASN A 102 61.83 36.70 22.68
CA ASN A 102 60.56 37.33 23.03
C ASN A 102 59.52 37.19 21.90
N LEU A 103 59.91 37.45 20.65
CA LEU A 103 59.04 37.26 19.49
C LEU A 103 58.63 35.80 19.29
N TYR A 104 59.53 34.86 19.57
CA TYR A 104 59.26 33.42 19.56
C TYR A 104 58.21 33.06 20.61
N GLN A 105 58.32 33.58 21.84
CA GLN A 105 57.31 33.38 22.89
C GLN A 105 55.95 34.00 22.55
N GLN A 106 55.94 35.06 21.73
CA GLN A 106 54.73 35.67 21.19
C GLN A 106 54.19 34.96 19.93
N GLU A 107 54.80 33.83 19.52
CA GLU A 107 54.45 33.07 18.30
C GLU A 107 54.58 33.87 16.99
N LYS A 108 55.37 34.95 17.00
CA LYS A 108 55.65 35.77 15.82
C LYS A 108 56.80 35.15 15.03
N TRP A 109 56.56 33.95 14.49
CA TRP A 109 57.58 33.05 13.92
C TRP A 109 58.48 33.71 12.89
N GLN A 110 57.91 34.43 11.92
CA GLN A 110 58.70 35.10 10.88
C GLN A 110 59.57 36.23 11.46
N GLN A 111 59.02 37.03 12.38
CA GLN A 111 59.77 38.13 13.00
C GLN A 111 60.89 37.61 13.91
N ALA A 112 60.63 36.51 14.64
CA ALA A 112 61.63 35.83 15.44
C ALA A 112 62.75 35.26 14.55
N LEU A 113 62.39 34.62 13.43
CA LEU A 113 63.33 34.10 12.45
C LEU A 113 64.24 35.20 11.91
N ASP A 114 63.67 36.33 11.46
CA ASP A 114 64.43 37.47 10.93
C ASP A 114 65.45 38.00 11.97
N LYS A 115 65.07 38.01 13.27
CA LYS A 115 65.95 38.45 14.37
C LYS A 115 67.02 37.44 14.71
N TYR A 116 66.73 36.14 14.70
CA TYR A 116 67.76 35.12 14.86
C TYR A 116 68.74 35.11 13.67
N ILE A 117 68.26 35.31 12.43
CA ILE A 117 69.12 35.47 11.26
C ILE A 117 70.04 36.69 11.45
N ALA A 118 69.49 37.83 11.86
CA ALA A 118 70.28 39.03 12.14
C ALA A 118 71.31 38.83 13.27
N ALA A 119 70.99 38.02 14.29
CA ALA A 119 71.94 37.64 15.33
C ALA A 119 73.04 36.71 14.79
N ASN A 120 72.66 35.68 14.02
CA ASN A 120 73.58 34.76 13.36
C ASN A 120 74.50 35.47 12.36
N ASP A 121 74.05 36.57 11.76
CA ASP A 121 74.85 37.44 10.89
C ASP A 121 75.97 38.22 11.60
N LEU A 122 75.81 38.49 12.90
CA LEU A 122 76.80 39.19 13.73
C LEU A 122 77.80 38.21 14.35
N ASN A 123 77.31 37.06 14.82
CA ASN A 123 78.10 36.02 15.46
C ASN A 123 77.58 34.64 15.03
N PRO A 124 77.97 34.16 13.84
CA PRO A 124 77.50 32.88 13.31
C PRO A 124 78.03 31.69 14.12
N GLY A 125 77.27 30.59 14.15
CA GLY A 125 77.72 29.35 14.79
C GLY A 125 77.42 29.24 16.29
N GLN A 126 76.71 30.22 16.85
CA GLN A 126 76.15 30.10 18.19
C GLN A 126 74.97 29.13 18.19
N GLU A 127 75.12 28.00 18.90
CA GLU A 127 74.23 26.84 18.86
C GLU A 127 72.76 27.18 19.07
N HIS A 128 72.45 28.12 19.98
CA HIS A 128 71.08 28.56 20.27
C HIS A 128 70.42 29.22 19.05
N ALA A 129 71.04 30.26 18.48
CA ALA A 129 70.48 31.00 17.35
C ALA A 129 70.37 30.12 16.10
N THR A 130 71.40 29.31 15.81
CA THR A 130 71.40 28.40 14.66
C THR A 130 70.32 27.33 14.77
N SER A 131 70.14 26.71 15.95
CA SER A 131 69.08 25.72 16.19
C SER A 131 67.68 26.31 16.02
N ARG A 132 67.47 27.54 16.53
CA ARG A 132 66.19 28.24 16.40
C ARG A 132 65.86 28.62 14.96
N ILE A 133 66.84 29.02 14.16
CA ILE A 133 66.64 29.28 12.72
C ILE A 133 66.16 28.01 12.00
N LEU A 134 66.81 26.87 12.24
CA LEU A 134 66.44 25.59 11.62
C LEU A 134 65.03 25.15 12.02
N GLU A 135 64.71 25.25 13.30
CA GLU A 135 63.39 24.94 13.85
C GLU A 135 62.29 25.82 13.22
N LEU A 136 62.48 27.14 13.23
CA LEU A 136 61.51 28.09 12.71
C LEU A 136 61.30 27.94 11.20
N ASN A 137 62.37 27.74 10.43
CA ASN A 137 62.27 27.47 8.99
C ASN A 137 61.45 26.20 8.70
N ALA A 138 61.68 25.13 9.46
CA ALA A 138 60.91 23.89 9.31
C ALA A 138 59.44 24.10 9.69
N MET A 139 59.15 24.83 10.77
CA MET A 139 57.78 25.15 11.20
C MET A 139 57.04 26.02 10.19
N ILE A 140 57.67 27.10 9.70
CA ILE A 140 57.08 28.01 8.71
C ILE A 140 56.77 27.25 7.42
N LYS A 141 57.75 26.51 6.87
CA LYS A 141 57.55 25.70 5.66
C LYS A 141 56.46 24.65 5.82
N LYS A 142 56.38 24.02 7.00
CA LYS A 142 55.30 23.07 7.32
C LYS A 142 53.94 23.78 7.35
N ASN A 143 53.84 24.94 8.01
CA ASN A 143 52.60 25.72 8.09
C ASN A 143 52.16 26.23 6.70
N GLU A 144 53.08 26.67 5.85
CA GLU A 144 52.80 27.04 4.45
C GLU A 144 52.25 25.84 3.65
N SER A 145 52.83 24.65 3.83
CA SER A 145 52.32 23.43 3.20
C SER A 145 50.90 23.10 3.68
N LEU A 146 50.66 23.18 5.00
CA LEU A 146 49.34 22.97 5.58
C LEU A 146 48.33 24.00 5.09
N GLU A 147 48.72 25.26 4.92
CA GLU A 147 47.87 26.31 4.37
C GLU A 147 47.48 26.00 2.91
N LYS A 148 48.45 25.55 2.10
CA LYS A 148 48.19 25.15 0.72
C LYS A 148 47.24 23.95 0.64
N ASP A 149 47.45 22.94 1.47
CA ASP A 149 46.59 21.75 1.54
C ASP A 149 45.18 22.12 2.00
N PHE A 150 45.05 22.96 3.03
CA PHE A 150 43.77 23.50 3.49
C PHE A 150 43.02 24.20 2.36
N ASN A 151 43.68 25.14 1.66
CA ASN A 151 43.08 25.86 0.55
C ASN A 151 42.67 24.94 -0.60
N SER A 152 43.44 23.89 -0.86
CA SER A 152 43.11 22.87 -1.85
C SER A 152 41.87 22.08 -1.45
N PHE A 153 41.79 21.57 -0.22
CA PHE A 153 40.61 20.87 0.29
C PHE A 153 39.37 21.75 0.31
N MET A 154 39.50 23.02 0.69
CA MET A 154 38.41 23.99 0.61
C MET A 154 37.90 24.17 -0.83
N LYS A 155 38.81 24.31 -1.80
CA LYS A 155 38.46 24.44 -3.21
C LYS A 155 37.70 23.22 -3.73
N PHE A 156 38.20 22.01 -3.45
CA PHE A 156 37.53 20.78 -3.89
C PHE A 156 36.20 20.56 -3.17
N GLY A 157 36.13 20.83 -1.87
CA GLY A 157 34.89 20.73 -1.09
C GLY A 157 33.79 21.62 -1.64
N LEU A 158 34.10 22.89 -1.94
CA LEU A 158 33.15 23.82 -2.56
C LEU A 158 32.72 23.36 -3.96
N ALA A 159 33.67 22.92 -4.80
CA ALA A 159 33.35 22.43 -6.14
C ALA A 159 32.44 21.19 -6.09
N TYR A 160 32.70 20.23 -5.20
CA TYR A 160 31.83 19.06 -5.02
C TYR A 160 30.45 19.46 -4.49
N PHE A 161 30.39 20.43 -3.58
CA PHE A 161 29.14 20.94 -3.04
C PHE A 161 28.26 21.57 -4.13
N GLU A 162 28.83 22.43 -4.97
CA GLU A 162 28.13 23.06 -6.12
C GLU A 162 27.62 22.02 -7.12
N ASN A 163 28.39 20.94 -7.33
CA ASN A 163 27.99 19.81 -8.18
C ASN A 163 27.07 18.81 -7.47
N LYS A 164 26.59 19.11 -6.25
CA LYS A 164 25.71 18.26 -5.43
C LYS A 164 26.31 16.89 -5.09
N GLN A 165 27.63 16.76 -5.17
CA GLN A 165 28.41 15.60 -4.77
C GLN A 165 28.69 15.66 -3.26
N TYR A 166 27.62 15.60 -2.47
CA TYR A 166 27.64 15.97 -1.05
C TYR A 166 28.56 15.10 -0.19
N GLU A 167 28.67 13.79 -0.46
CA GLU A 167 29.57 12.90 0.28
C GLU A 167 31.05 13.23 0.00
N GLN A 168 31.38 13.50 -1.26
CA GLN A 168 32.72 13.96 -1.63
C GLN A 168 33.02 15.33 -1.01
N ALA A 169 32.07 16.27 -1.06
CA ALA A 169 32.22 17.58 -0.46
C ALA A 169 32.48 17.50 1.05
N LYS A 170 31.69 16.69 1.77
CA LYS A 170 31.84 16.45 3.21
C LYS A 170 33.23 15.89 3.53
N THR A 171 33.70 14.94 2.73
CA THR A 171 35.05 14.36 2.88
C THR A 171 36.15 15.42 2.76
N GLU A 172 36.07 16.31 1.77
CA GLU A 172 37.06 17.38 1.59
C GLU A 172 37.00 18.43 2.71
N PHE A 173 35.81 18.84 3.14
CA PHE A 173 35.66 19.74 4.29
C PHE A 173 36.18 19.14 5.60
N GLN A 174 36.00 17.83 5.81
CA GLN A 174 36.57 17.12 6.96
C GLN A 174 38.10 17.13 6.93
N LYS A 175 38.72 16.93 5.77
CA LYS A 175 40.18 17.06 5.60
C LYS A 175 40.65 18.50 5.89
N ALA A 176 39.91 19.51 5.44
CA ALA A 176 40.20 20.91 5.77
C ALA A 176 40.16 21.16 7.30
N LEU A 177 39.14 20.63 7.99
CA LEU A 177 39.02 20.73 9.46
C LEU A 177 40.07 19.92 10.22
N GLN A 178 40.64 18.86 9.63
CA GLN A 178 41.79 18.15 10.24
C GLN A 178 43.04 19.05 10.29
N ILE A 179 43.18 19.98 9.34
CA ILE A 179 44.29 20.95 9.32
C ILE A 179 43.95 22.15 10.22
N LYS A 180 42.75 22.71 10.08
CA LYS A 180 42.28 23.86 10.87
C LYS A 180 40.90 23.59 11.50
N PRO A 181 40.86 23.02 12.72
CA PRO A 181 39.60 22.61 13.35
C PRO A 181 38.62 23.75 13.70
N GLY A 182 39.11 24.99 13.76
CA GLY A 182 38.32 26.16 14.14
C GLY A 182 37.61 26.87 12.98
N GLU A 183 37.77 26.40 11.75
CA GLU A 183 37.27 27.10 10.56
C GLU A 183 35.75 26.95 10.42
N ALA A 184 35.03 28.08 10.35
CA ALA A 184 33.57 28.11 10.30
C ALA A 184 33.02 27.56 8.99
N VAL A 185 33.58 27.98 7.85
CA VAL A 185 33.06 27.63 6.51
C VAL A 185 32.94 26.11 6.28
N PRO A 186 34.00 25.29 6.45
CA PRO A 186 33.87 23.84 6.26
C PRO A 186 32.94 23.20 7.28
N LYS A 187 32.89 23.71 8.52
CA LYS A 187 31.98 23.21 9.56
C LYS A 187 30.51 23.44 9.19
N ASP A 188 30.17 24.66 8.78
CA ASP A 188 28.81 25.04 8.38
C ASP A 188 28.37 24.26 7.13
N LYS A 189 29.29 24.07 6.17
CA LYS A 189 29.02 23.27 4.97
C LYS A 189 28.78 21.79 5.28
N ILE A 190 29.52 21.20 6.21
CA ILE A 190 29.24 19.83 6.68
C ILE A 190 27.85 19.75 7.31
N ALA A 191 27.48 20.71 8.17
CA ALA A 191 26.15 20.73 8.79
C ALA A 191 25.02 20.86 7.76
N GLU A 192 25.20 21.71 6.74
CA GLU A 192 24.26 21.86 5.62
C GLU A 192 24.11 20.54 4.82
N ILE A 193 25.23 19.88 4.51
CA ILE A 193 25.24 18.58 3.86
C ILE A 193 24.52 17.52 4.70
N ASP A 194 24.82 17.45 5.99
CA ASP A 194 24.24 16.46 6.90
C ASP A 194 22.73 16.63 7.01
N GLN A 195 22.26 17.87 7.10
CA GLN A 195 20.83 18.17 7.08
C GLN A 195 20.18 17.74 5.77
N TYR A 196 20.79 18.06 4.62
CA TYR A 196 20.26 17.67 3.32
C TYR A 196 20.17 16.14 3.18
N LEU A 197 21.23 15.41 3.52
CA LEU A 197 21.27 13.95 3.42
C LEU A 197 20.26 13.28 4.35
N ARG A 198 20.10 13.81 5.56
CA ARG A 198 19.08 13.35 6.50
C ARG A 198 17.67 13.53 5.94
N THR A 199 17.32 14.74 5.49
CA THR A 199 16.01 15.03 4.91
C THR A 199 15.75 14.18 3.65
N LYS A 200 16.78 13.95 2.83
CA LYS A 200 16.70 13.05 1.67
C LYS A 200 16.36 11.61 2.10
N SER A 201 17.08 11.06 3.09
CA SER A 201 16.85 9.70 3.60
C SER A 201 15.45 9.56 4.21
N GLU A 202 15.03 10.50 5.05
CA GLU A 202 13.70 10.52 5.68
C GLU A 202 12.59 10.55 4.61
N TYR A 203 12.77 11.33 3.54
CA TYR A 203 11.83 11.37 2.41
C TYR A 203 11.79 10.04 1.64
N GLU A 204 12.94 9.47 1.30
CA GLU A 204 13.03 8.20 0.56
C GLU A 204 12.40 7.03 1.34
N GLU A 205 12.61 6.96 2.65
CA GLU A 205 11.97 5.98 3.54
C GLU A 205 10.45 6.18 3.61
N ALA A 206 9.99 7.43 3.73
CA ALA A 206 8.55 7.75 3.74
C ALA A 206 7.86 7.34 2.43
N ILE A 207 8.51 7.59 1.29
CA ILE A 207 8.04 7.15 -0.03
C ILE A 207 8.00 5.63 -0.14
N ALA A 208 9.07 4.93 0.22
CA ALA A 208 9.12 3.47 0.13
C ALA A 208 7.99 2.82 0.95
N ARG A 209 7.73 3.32 2.15
CA ARG A 209 6.62 2.88 3.00
C ARG A 209 5.26 3.18 2.38
N ALA A 210 5.09 4.38 1.80
CA ALA A 210 3.84 4.77 1.16
C ALA A 210 3.52 3.92 -0.07
N ASP A 211 4.53 3.65 -0.91
CA ASP A 211 4.45 2.80 -2.08
C ASP A 211 4.09 1.34 -1.71
N GLU A 212 4.71 0.79 -0.65
CA GLU A 212 4.38 -0.54 -0.13
C GLU A 212 2.91 -0.64 0.29
N LEU A 213 2.43 0.34 1.09
CA LEU A 213 1.04 0.40 1.52
C LEU A 213 0.07 0.53 0.33
N TYR A 214 0.45 1.31 -0.68
CA TYR A 214 -0.34 1.48 -1.90
C TYR A 214 -0.45 0.16 -2.68
N VAL A 215 0.65 -0.57 -2.86
CA VAL A 215 0.66 -1.88 -3.53
C VAL A 215 -0.18 -2.91 -2.76
N ASN A 216 -0.12 -2.87 -1.43
CA ASN A 216 -0.96 -3.71 -0.56
C ASN A 216 -2.43 -3.25 -0.50
N GLN A 217 -2.81 -2.21 -1.25
CA GLN A 217 -4.15 -1.63 -1.29
C GLN A 217 -4.64 -1.07 0.06
N ASP A 218 -3.73 -0.81 1.00
CA ASP A 218 -3.97 -0.13 2.27
C ASP A 218 -4.10 1.40 2.03
N PHE A 219 -5.02 1.81 1.15
CA PHE A 219 -5.10 3.16 0.59
C PHE A 219 -5.13 4.29 1.62
N GLN A 220 -5.86 4.12 2.73
CA GLN A 220 -5.92 5.12 3.80
C GLN A 220 -4.56 5.31 4.50
N LYS A 221 -3.84 4.22 4.76
CA LYS A 221 -2.50 4.27 5.34
C LYS A 221 -1.48 4.82 4.33
N ALA A 222 -1.57 4.39 3.08
CA ALA A 222 -0.72 4.88 1.99
C ALA A 222 -0.85 6.40 1.82
N ARG A 223 -2.09 6.91 1.80
CA ARG A 223 -2.39 8.34 1.74
C ARG A 223 -1.72 9.11 2.87
N THR A 224 -1.83 8.61 4.10
CA THR A 224 -1.21 9.21 5.28
C THR A 224 0.33 9.23 5.16
N ALA A 225 0.92 8.14 4.65
CA ALA A 225 2.36 8.06 4.44
C ALA A 225 2.85 9.02 3.33
N TYR A 226 2.12 9.17 2.22
CA TYR A 226 2.45 10.19 1.22
C TYR A 226 2.28 11.62 1.74
N GLN A 227 1.31 11.88 2.62
CA GLN A 227 1.18 13.18 3.28
C GLN A 227 2.40 13.49 4.16
N GLN A 228 2.93 12.48 4.87
CA GLN A 228 4.18 12.63 5.62
C GLN A 228 5.37 12.92 4.69
N ALA A 229 5.49 12.20 3.57
CA ALA A 229 6.52 12.48 2.57
C ALA A 229 6.43 13.91 2.01
N GLN A 230 5.21 14.39 1.71
CA GLN A 230 4.97 15.77 1.27
C GLN A 230 5.35 16.80 2.33
N GLN A 231 5.19 16.50 3.63
CA GLN A 231 5.62 17.38 4.71
C GLN A 231 7.14 17.49 4.82
N ILE A 232 7.87 16.39 4.53
CA ILE A 232 9.34 16.37 4.52
C ILE A 232 9.89 17.18 3.34
N LYS A 233 9.30 17.03 2.15
CA LYS A 233 9.65 17.79 0.95
C LYS A 233 8.40 18.30 0.22
N GLN A 234 8.06 19.57 0.48
CA GLN A 234 6.82 20.19 -0.02
C GLN A 234 6.80 20.43 -1.53
N ASP A 235 7.97 20.57 -2.16
CA ASP A 235 8.09 20.87 -3.59
C ASP A 235 8.04 19.61 -4.48
N GLU A 236 8.02 18.41 -3.89
CA GLU A 236 7.97 17.16 -4.65
C GLU A 236 6.57 16.92 -5.19
N ALA A 237 6.46 16.64 -6.50
CA ALA A 237 5.18 16.42 -7.16
C ALA A 237 4.62 15.00 -6.95
N TYR A 238 5.50 14.03 -6.66
CA TYR A 238 5.15 12.62 -6.59
C TYR A 238 4.16 12.27 -5.47
N PRO A 239 4.39 12.62 -4.18
CA PRO A 239 3.45 12.28 -3.11
C PRO A 239 2.07 12.91 -3.34
N GLY A 240 2.02 14.18 -3.77
CA GLY A 240 0.76 14.87 -4.11
C GLY A 240 -0.02 14.16 -5.21
N SER A 241 0.66 13.73 -6.28
CA SER A 241 0.02 12.98 -7.39
C SER A 241 -0.54 11.63 -6.92
N MET A 242 0.18 10.95 -6.04
CA MET A 242 -0.27 9.68 -5.45
C MET A 242 -1.45 9.87 -4.51
N ILE A 243 -1.47 10.93 -3.70
CA ILE A 243 -2.63 11.28 -2.84
C ILE A 243 -3.88 11.49 -3.68
N SER A 244 -3.81 12.27 -4.76
CA SER A 244 -4.96 12.49 -5.65
C SER A 244 -5.50 11.19 -6.25
N ARG A 245 -4.60 10.31 -6.73
CA ARG A 245 -4.99 9.01 -7.29
C ARG A 245 -5.63 8.10 -6.23
N ILE A 246 -5.12 8.13 -5.00
CA ILE A 246 -5.69 7.40 -3.88
C ILE A 246 -7.10 7.92 -3.55
N ASP A 247 -7.26 9.24 -3.49
CA ASP A 247 -8.55 9.88 -3.19
C ASP A 247 -9.61 9.52 -4.26
N GLU A 248 -9.24 9.54 -5.55
CA GLU A 248 -10.09 9.05 -6.64
C GLU A 248 -10.46 7.56 -6.49
N THR A 249 -9.50 6.73 -6.09
CA THR A 249 -9.71 5.28 -5.92
C THR A 249 -10.66 4.99 -4.76
N ILE A 250 -10.50 5.69 -3.64
CA ILE A 250 -11.38 5.58 -2.47
C ILE A 250 -12.80 6.02 -2.85
N ALA A 251 -12.94 7.20 -3.45
CA ALA A 251 -14.25 7.72 -3.87
C ALA A 251 -14.96 6.78 -4.86
N LYS A 252 -14.21 6.20 -5.81
CA LYS A 252 -14.76 5.21 -6.75
C LYS A 252 -15.27 3.96 -6.02
N ARG A 253 -14.48 3.39 -5.11
CA ARG A 253 -14.88 2.19 -4.34
C ARG A 253 -16.09 2.46 -3.45
N GLU A 254 -16.12 3.61 -2.78
CA GLU A 254 -17.27 4.03 -1.97
C GLU A 254 -18.52 4.19 -2.83
N GLY A 255 -18.39 4.81 -4.00
CA GLY A 255 -19.46 4.93 -4.98
C GLY A 255 -19.99 3.58 -5.48
N GLU A 256 -19.11 2.65 -5.82
CA GLU A 256 -19.48 1.28 -6.24
C GLU A 256 -20.18 0.51 -5.11
N THR A 257 -19.73 0.64 -3.87
CA THR A 257 -20.41 0.04 -2.70
C THR A 257 -21.80 0.63 -2.49
N LEU A 258 -21.96 1.95 -2.58
CA LEU A 258 -23.25 2.61 -2.45
C LEU A 258 -24.22 2.18 -3.57
N GLN A 259 -23.76 2.16 -4.82
CA GLN A 259 -24.57 1.70 -5.96
C GLN A 259 -25.00 0.25 -5.81
N ARG A 260 -24.09 -0.62 -5.36
CA ARG A 260 -24.39 -2.03 -5.08
C ARG A 260 -25.45 -2.17 -3.99
N GLN A 261 -25.35 -1.39 -2.91
CA GLN A 261 -26.35 -1.38 -1.84
C GLN A 261 -27.72 -0.92 -2.35
N GLN A 262 -27.78 0.18 -3.12
CA GLN A 262 -29.02 0.68 -3.70
C GLN A 262 -29.66 -0.33 -4.66
N ALA A 263 -28.84 -0.99 -5.50
CA ALA A 263 -29.32 -2.04 -6.40
C ALA A 263 -29.85 -3.25 -5.62
N TYR A 264 -29.19 -3.62 -4.52
CA TYR A 264 -29.65 -4.69 -3.62
C TYR A 264 -31.00 -4.34 -2.98
N ASP A 265 -31.12 -3.14 -2.41
CA ASP A 265 -32.35 -2.67 -1.76
C ASP A 265 -33.52 -2.60 -2.75
N ALA A 266 -33.27 -2.12 -3.97
CA ALA A 266 -34.27 -2.06 -5.03
C ALA A 266 -34.70 -3.46 -5.51
N ALA A 267 -33.75 -4.39 -5.67
CA ALA A 267 -34.05 -5.77 -6.05
C ALA A 267 -34.92 -6.45 -4.98
N LEU A 268 -34.61 -6.26 -3.69
CA LEU A 268 -35.41 -6.79 -2.60
C LEU A 268 -36.82 -6.21 -2.56
N ALA A 269 -36.96 -4.88 -2.62
CA ALA A 269 -38.27 -4.24 -2.57
C ALA A 269 -39.19 -4.74 -3.68
N ASN A 270 -38.67 -4.86 -4.91
CA ASN A 270 -39.44 -5.38 -6.04
C ASN A 270 -39.72 -6.89 -5.89
N ALA A 271 -38.76 -7.68 -5.42
CA ALA A 271 -38.95 -9.12 -5.19
C ALA A 271 -40.03 -9.38 -4.14
N ASP A 272 -40.00 -8.63 -3.04
CA ASP A 272 -40.98 -8.72 -1.95
C ASP A 272 -42.38 -8.31 -2.41
N ASP A 273 -42.50 -7.26 -3.23
CA ASP A 273 -43.78 -6.87 -3.82
C ASP A 273 -44.38 -7.98 -4.70
N PHE A 274 -43.59 -8.55 -5.63
CA PHE A 274 -44.03 -9.68 -6.45
C PHE A 274 -44.39 -10.90 -5.61
N PHE A 275 -43.57 -11.23 -4.61
CA PHE A 275 -43.83 -12.37 -3.74
C PHE A 275 -45.12 -12.19 -2.93
N ASN A 276 -45.38 -10.99 -2.39
CA ASN A 276 -46.61 -10.68 -1.66
C ASN A 276 -47.85 -10.77 -2.57
N GLN A 277 -47.69 -10.48 -3.86
CA GLN A 277 -48.71 -10.70 -4.89
C GLN A 277 -48.82 -12.17 -5.35
N LYS A 278 -48.06 -13.10 -4.73
CA LYS A 278 -47.95 -14.52 -5.10
C LYS A 278 -47.38 -14.77 -6.52
N LYS A 279 -46.74 -13.75 -7.10
CA LYS A 279 -46.05 -13.79 -8.39
C LYS A 279 -44.62 -14.30 -8.18
N TYR A 280 -44.50 -15.56 -7.75
CA TYR A 280 -43.22 -16.11 -7.30
C TYR A 280 -42.21 -16.26 -8.44
N ALA A 281 -42.68 -16.53 -9.67
CA ALA A 281 -41.82 -16.65 -10.84
C ALA A 281 -41.14 -15.31 -11.19
N GLU A 282 -41.82 -14.19 -10.98
CA GLU A 282 -41.29 -12.83 -11.14
C GLU A 282 -40.40 -12.40 -9.97
N ALA A 283 -40.71 -12.84 -8.74
CA ALA A 283 -39.92 -12.56 -7.55
C ALA A 283 -38.56 -13.29 -7.54
N LEU A 284 -38.53 -14.56 -7.98
CA LEU A 284 -37.34 -15.42 -7.93
C LEU A 284 -36.08 -14.81 -8.58
N PRO A 285 -36.08 -14.31 -9.83
CA PRO A 285 -34.88 -13.72 -10.44
C PRO A 285 -34.40 -12.45 -9.72
N LEU A 286 -35.29 -11.71 -9.07
CA LEU A 286 -34.92 -10.51 -8.30
C LEU A 286 -34.24 -10.87 -6.97
N TYR A 287 -34.70 -11.91 -6.27
CA TYR A 287 -33.95 -12.41 -5.11
C TYR A 287 -32.59 -13.01 -5.51
N GLN A 288 -32.50 -13.68 -6.66
CA GLN A 288 -31.23 -14.18 -7.19
C GLN A 288 -30.25 -13.03 -7.47
N GLU A 289 -30.75 -11.94 -8.07
CA GLU A 289 -29.95 -10.74 -8.28
C GLU A 289 -29.50 -10.10 -6.96
N ALA A 290 -30.40 -9.95 -5.98
CA ALA A 290 -30.04 -9.46 -4.64
C ALA A 290 -28.97 -10.35 -3.99
N SER A 291 -29.10 -11.68 -4.08
CA SER A 291 -28.11 -12.63 -3.57
C SER A 291 -26.76 -12.55 -4.29
N ARG A 292 -26.73 -12.14 -5.57
CA ARG A 292 -25.49 -11.93 -6.33
C ARG A 292 -24.81 -10.63 -5.95
N LEU A 293 -25.59 -9.57 -5.69
CA LEU A 293 -25.10 -8.27 -5.30
C LEU A 293 -24.47 -8.30 -3.90
N MET A 294 -25.14 -8.97 -2.95
CA MET A 294 -24.72 -9.11 -1.55
C MET A 294 -24.73 -10.60 -1.12
N PRO A 295 -23.66 -11.37 -1.42
CA PRO A 295 -23.63 -12.82 -1.20
C PRO A 295 -23.65 -13.28 0.25
N ASP A 296 -23.28 -12.42 1.20
CA ASP A 296 -23.26 -12.76 2.63
C ASP A 296 -24.65 -12.66 3.28
N GLU A 297 -25.58 -11.95 2.64
CA GLU A 297 -26.94 -11.77 3.14
C GLU A 297 -27.73 -13.08 3.10
N SER A 298 -28.38 -13.41 4.22
CA SER A 298 -29.18 -14.63 4.34
C SER A 298 -30.59 -14.48 3.77
N TYR A 299 -31.15 -13.28 3.83
CA TYR A 299 -32.55 -13.03 3.50
C TYR A 299 -32.92 -13.40 2.05
N PRO A 300 -32.19 -12.97 1.00
CA PRO A 300 -32.51 -13.37 -0.36
C PRO A 300 -32.43 -14.89 -0.56
N LYS A 301 -31.48 -15.57 0.08
CA LYS A 301 -31.30 -17.02 -0.04
C LYS A 301 -32.49 -17.80 0.50
N VAL A 302 -33.01 -17.40 1.67
CA VAL A 302 -34.22 -18.00 2.25
C VAL A 302 -35.42 -17.82 1.32
N ARG A 303 -35.59 -16.61 0.77
CA ARG A 303 -36.71 -16.32 -0.13
C ARG A 303 -36.59 -17.01 -1.48
N ILE A 304 -35.38 -17.24 -2.00
CA ILE A 304 -35.15 -18.08 -3.19
C ILE A 304 -35.67 -19.50 -2.95
N THR A 305 -35.27 -20.13 -1.84
CA THR A 305 -35.73 -21.49 -1.51
C THR A 305 -37.25 -21.55 -1.38
N GLU A 306 -37.84 -20.57 -0.71
CA GLU A 306 -39.28 -20.50 -0.52
C GLU A 306 -40.03 -20.28 -1.84
N ALA A 307 -39.59 -19.32 -2.66
CA ALA A 307 -40.18 -19.01 -3.96
C ALA A 307 -40.09 -20.22 -4.91
N THR A 308 -38.94 -20.89 -4.98
CA THR A 308 -38.77 -22.11 -5.79
C THR A 308 -39.76 -23.20 -5.36
N ARG A 309 -39.87 -23.46 -4.06
CA ARG A 309 -40.82 -24.45 -3.53
C ARG A 309 -42.28 -24.10 -3.88
N LEU A 310 -42.64 -22.82 -3.79
CA LEU A 310 -43.99 -22.36 -4.11
C LEU A 310 -44.29 -22.45 -5.61
N ILE A 311 -43.32 -22.14 -6.47
CA ILE A 311 -43.43 -22.32 -7.93
C ILE A 311 -43.66 -23.81 -8.25
N GLU A 312 -42.86 -24.71 -7.68
CA GLU A 312 -43.01 -26.15 -7.87
C GLU A 312 -44.38 -26.65 -7.39
N GLN A 313 -44.84 -26.18 -6.23
CA GLN A 313 -46.16 -26.52 -5.69
C GLN A 313 -47.29 -26.04 -6.60
N MET A 314 -47.19 -24.82 -7.14
CA MET A 314 -48.18 -24.27 -8.07
C MET A 314 -48.20 -25.04 -9.40
N ALA A 315 -47.04 -25.39 -9.94
CA ALA A 315 -46.93 -26.19 -11.15
C ALA A 315 -47.55 -27.59 -10.97
N ALA A 316 -47.26 -28.25 -9.84
CA ALA A 316 -47.86 -29.54 -9.52
C ALA A 316 -49.38 -29.46 -9.33
N THR A 317 -49.88 -28.39 -8.71
CA THR A 317 -51.33 -28.15 -8.56
C THR A 317 -52.00 -27.94 -9.93
N GLU A 318 -51.37 -27.18 -10.82
CA GLU A 318 -51.87 -26.95 -12.18
C GLU A 318 -51.88 -28.24 -12.99
N GLU A 319 -50.83 -29.07 -12.91
CA GLU A 319 -50.78 -30.38 -13.58
C GLU A 319 -51.90 -31.31 -13.09
N GLN A 320 -52.13 -31.39 -11.78
CA GLN A 320 -53.22 -32.17 -11.19
C GLN A 320 -54.60 -31.64 -11.61
N TYR A 321 -54.76 -30.32 -11.70
CA TYR A 321 -55.98 -29.69 -12.15
C TYR A 321 -56.29 -30.06 -13.61
N LEU A 322 -55.32 -29.92 -14.50
CA LEU A 322 -55.47 -30.26 -15.92
C LEU A 322 -55.75 -31.76 -16.12
N GLN A 323 -55.11 -32.63 -15.35
CA GLN A 323 -55.39 -34.07 -15.37
C GLN A 323 -56.83 -34.37 -14.93
N ALA A 324 -57.30 -33.75 -13.85
CA ALA A 324 -58.67 -33.94 -13.36
C ALA A 324 -59.71 -33.44 -14.37
N LEU A 325 -59.44 -32.36 -15.11
CA LEU A 325 -60.29 -31.93 -16.22
C LEU A 325 -60.32 -32.96 -17.35
N ALA A 326 -59.16 -33.46 -17.79
CA ALA A 326 -59.07 -34.45 -18.84
C ALA A 326 -59.79 -35.77 -18.48
N ASP A 327 -59.66 -36.20 -17.22
CA ASP A 327 -60.36 -37.37 -16.70
C ASP A 327 -61.88 -37.14 -16.64
N GLY A 328 -62.32 -35.95 -16.23
CA GLY A 328 -63.72 -35.54 -16.26
C GLY A 328 -64.31 -35.58 -17.66
N GLU A 329 -63.64 -34.97 -18.64
CA GLU A 329 -64.07 -34.97 -20.04
C GLU A 329 -64.11 -36.38 -20.64
N SER A 330 -63.10 -37.20 -20.36
CA SER A 330 -63.02 -38.59 -20.85
C SER A 330 -64.14 -39.45 -20.31
N THR A 331 -64.42 -39.37 -19.00
CA THR A 331 -65.46 -40.17 -18.34
C THR A 331 -66.87 -39.70 -18.67
N GLU A 332 -67.09 -38.38 -18.82
CA GLU A 332 -68.35 -37.79 -19.31
C GLU A 332 -68.66 -38.30 -20.72
N LYS A 333 -67.66 -38.29 -21.62
CA LYS A 333 -67.80 -38.83 -22.98
C LYS A 333 -68.09 -40.33 -23.00
N ALA A 334 -67.59 -41.08 -22.02
CA ALA A 334 -67.88 -42.50 -21.85
C ALA A 334 -69.28 -42.77 -21.26
N GLY A 335 -70.04 -41.74 -20.88
CA GLY A 335 -71.35 -41.86 -20.24
C GLY A 335 -71.30 -42.26 -18.77
N ASN A 336 -70.13 -42.17 -18.13
CA ASN A 336 -69.97 -42.45 -16.71
C ASN A 336 -70.06 -41.15 -15.90
N ASP A 337 -71.29 -40.65 -15.74
CA ASP A 337 -71.57 -39.32 -15.17
C ASP A 337 -71.07 -39.18 -13.72
N GLN A 338 -71.16 -40.24 -12.91
CA GLN A 338 -70.66 -40.24 -11.53
C GLN A 338 -69.13 -40.14 -11.46
N ALA A 339 -68.40 -40.84 -12.34
CA ALA A 339 -66.95 -40.72 -12.40
C ALA A 339 -66.52 -39.34 -12.91
N ALA A 340 -67.24 -38.79 -13.89
CA ALA A 340 -67.01 -37.43 -14.37
C ALA A 340 -67.24 -36.40 -13.27
N LEU A 341 -68.33 -36.54 -12.50
CA LEU A 341 -68.62 -35.66 -11.38
C LEU A 341 -67.52 -35.70 -10.32
N ALA A 342 -66.97 -36.89 -10.01
CA ALA A 342 -65.86 -37.02 -9.07
C ALA A 342 -64.58 -36.34 -9.57
N ALA A 343 -64.24 -36.50 -10.86
CA ALA A 343 -63.07 -35.86 -11.47
C ALA A 343 -63.19 -34.33 -11.49
N TYR A 344 -64.34 -33.78 -11.91
CA TYR A 344 -64.56 -32.33 -11.86
C TYR A 344 -64.63 -31.79 -10.42
N THR A 345 -65.09 -32.60 -9.45
CA THR A 345 -65.02 -32.25 -8.02
C THR A 345 -63.57 -32.12 -7.55
N MET A 346 -62.70 -33.04 -7.97
CA MET A 346 -61.26 -32.94 -7.69
C MET A 346 -60.66 -31.68 -8.33
N ALA A 347 -60.96 -31.40 -9.60
CA ALA A 347 -60.52 -30.17 -10.28
C ALA A 347 -60.99 -28.90 -9.53
N SER A 348 -62.27 -28.83 -9.15
CA SER A 348 -62.83 -27.71 -8.38
C SER A 348 -62.24 -27.60 -6.98
N SER A 349 -61.74 -28.68 -6.38
CA SER A 349 -61.07 -28.64 -5.07
C SER A 349 -59.64 -28.08 -5.17
N LEU A 350 -58.98 -28.27 -6.31
CA LEU A 350 -57.63 -27.79 -6.57
C LEU A 350 -57.62 -26.30 -6.93
N LYS A 351 -58.60 -25.85 -7.74
CA LYS A 351 -58.77 -24.44 -8.17
C LYS A 351 -60.22 -24.00 -8.05
N PRO A 352 -60.70 -23.66 -6.84
CA PRO A 352 -62.12 -23.35 -6.58
C PRO A 352 -62.63 -22.08 -7.26
N GLU A 353 -61.72 -21.19 -7.66
CA GLU A 353 -62.02 -19.98 -8.42
C GLU A 353 -62.49 -20.28 -9.86
N GLU A 354 -62.09 -21.40 -10.44
CA GLU A 354 -62.39 -21.75 -11.84
C GLU A 354 -63.88 -22.05 -12.02
N GLU A 355 -64.51 -21.42 -13.01
CA GLU A 355 -65.95 -21.60 -13.28
C GLU A 355 -66.25 -22.88 -14.06
N PHE A 356 -65.34 -23.29 -14.95
CA PHE A 356 -65.52 -24.43 -15.82
C PHE A 356 -65.87 -25.74 -15.08
N PRO A 357 -65.06 -26.24 -14.13
CA PRO A 357 -65.38 -27.46 -13.40
C PRO A 357 -66.66 -27.31 -12.57
N ARG A 358 -66.94 -26.12 -12.01
CA ARG A 358 -68.16 -25.86 -11.23
C ARG A 358 -69.42 -25.98 -12.09
N ASN A 359 -69.41 -25.42 -13.29
CA ASN A 359 -70.54 -25.51 -14.22
C ASN A 359 -70.77 -26.97 -14.66
N LYS A 360 -69.68 -27.69 -14.97
CA LYS A 360 -69.75 -29.12 -15.31
C LYS A 360 -70.31 -29.99 -14.20
N MET A 361 -69.91 -29.74 -12.95
CA MET A 361 -70.47 -30.44 -11.81
C MET A 361 -71.98 -30.22 -11.69
N ALA A 362 -72.48 -28.99 -11.87
CA ALA A 362 -73.90 -28.69 -11.78
C ALA A 362 -74.72 -29.39 -12.89
N GLU A 363 -74.22 -29.40 -14.13
CA GLU A 363 -74.82 -30.12 -15.25
C GLU A 363 -74.91 -31.63 -14.96
N LEU A 364 -73.81 -32.23 -14.51
CA LEU A 364 -73.73 -33.65 -14.19
C LEU A 364 -74.62 -34.02 -13.00
N GLN A 365 -74.65 -33.20 -11.94
CA GLN A 365 -75.53 -33.43 -10.79
C GLN A 365 -77.01 -33.41 -11.20
N ALA A 366 -77.41 -32.47 -12.06
CA ALA A 366 -78.77 -32.45 -12.60
C ALA A 366 -79.07 -33.70 -13.44
N LYS A 367 -78.14 -34.09 -14.32
CA LYS A 367 -78.29 -35.28 -15.16
C LYS A 367 -78.40 -36.57 -14.34
N ILE A 368 -77.54 -36.73 -13.33
CA ILE A 368 -77.57 -37.86 -12.40
C ILE A 368 -78.88 -37.88 -11.61
N GLY A 369 -79.32 -36.73 -11.08
CA GLY A 369 -80.59 -36.63 -10.35
C GLY A 369 -81.80 -37.01 -11.20
N ILE A 370 -81.83 -36.61 -12.48
CA ILE A 370 -82.87 -37.04 -13.42
C ILE A 370 -82.80 -38.56 -13.62
N ALA A 371 -81.62 -39.12 -13.89
CA ALA A 371 -81.46 -40.56 -14.09
C ALA A 371 -81.84 -41.40 -12.85
N GLU A 372 -81.50 -40.93 -11.65
CA GLU A 372 -81.90 -41.54 -10.38
C GLU A 372 -83.42 -41.47 -10.16
N THR A 373 -84.03 -40.33 -10.49
CA THR A 373 -85.49 -40.16 -10.44
C THR A 373 -86.20 -41.09 -11.42
N ASP A 374 -85.68 -41.21 -12.65
CA ASP A 374 -86.19 -42.11 -13.70
C ASP A 374 -86.09 -43.59 -13.30
N ALA A 375 -84.95 -43.99 -12.72
CA ALA A 375 -84.74 -45.35 -12.23
C ALA A 375 -85.66 -45.67 -11.04
N ALA A 376 -85.79 -44.74 -10.09
CA ALA A 376 -86.68 -44.88 -8.94
C ALA A 376 -88.15 -44.95 -9.37
N TYR A 377 -88.56 -44.14 -10.35
CA TYR A 377 -89.89 -44.18 -10.95
C TYR A 377 -90.15 -45.55 -11.60
N THR A 378 -89.24 -46.01 -12.47
CA THR A 378 -89.37 -47.30 -13.16
C THR A 378 -89.46 -48.46 -12.17
N SER A 379 -88.65 -48.45 -11.10
CA SER A 379 -88.70 -49.47 -10.05
C SER A 379 -90.01 -49.43 -9.26
N ALA A 380 -90.52 -48.24 -8.92
CA ALA A 380 -91.79 -48.08 -8.21
C ALA A 380 -92.97 -48.55 -9.07
N ILE A 381 -92.97 -48.26 -10.37
CA ILE A 381 -93.98 -48.77 -11.30
C ILE A 381 -93.94 -50.29 -11.39
N ALA A 382 -92.77 -50.90 -11.57
CA ALA A 382 -92.65 -52.35 -11.65
C ALA A 382 -93.14 -53.06 -10.36
N ALA A 383 -92.79 -52.51 -9.20
CA ALA A 383 -93.26 -53.02 -7.91
C ALA A 383 -94.79 -52.85 -7.75
N ALA A 384 -95.33 -51.70 -8.15
CA ALA A 384 -96.77 -51.42 -8.10
C ALA A 384 -97.58 -52.35 -9.03
N ASP A 385 -97.11 -52.55 -10.27
CA ASP A 385 -97.73 -53.43 -11.25
C ASP A 385 -97.72 -54.89 -10.78
N GLN A 386 -96.61 -55.35 -10.21
CA GLN A 386 -96.50 -56.68 -9.63
C GLN A 386 -97.46 -56.88 -8.44
N ALA A 387 -97.51 -55.93 -7.50
CA ALA A 387 -98.42 -55.98 -6.36
C ALA A 387 -99.89 -55.95 -6.80
N PHE A 388 -100.23 -55.15 -7.82
CA PHE A 388 -101.57 -55.11 -8.38
C PHE A 388 -101.96 -56.45 -9.00
N ALA A 389 -101.06 -57.07 -9.78
CA ALA A 389 -101.30 -58.38 -10.38
C ALA A 389 -101.48 -59.49 -9.33
N ALA A 390 -100.81 -59.35 -8.17
CA ALA A 390 -101.00 -60.22 -7.00
C ALA A 390 -102.25 -59.90 -6.17
N GLN A 391 -103.07 -58.91 -6.59
CA GLN A 391 -104.25 -58.41 -5.87
C GLN A 391 -103.95 -57.79 -4.50
N GLU A 392 -102.70 -57.39 -4.25
CA GLU A 392 -102.27 -56.68 -3.04
C GLU A 392 -102.54 -55.18 -3.19
N TYR A 393 -103.82 -54.80 -3.27
CA TYR A 393 -104.24 -53.45 -3.66
C TYR A 393 -103.70 -52.32 -2.78
N SER A 394 -103.61 -52.51 -1.46
CA SER A 394 -103.02 -51.52 -0.54
C SER A 394 -101.54 -51.28 -0.83
N SER A 395 -100.77 -52.33 -1.10
CA SER A 395 -99.34 -52.25 -1.45
C SER A 395 -99.15 -51.62 -2.82
N ALA A 396 -99.94 -52.04 -3.81
CA ALA A 396 -99.92 -51.48 -5.16
C ALA A 396 -100.21 -49.97 -5.15
N LYS A 397 -101.22 -49.53 -4.39
CA LYS A 397 -101.57 -48.11 -4.24
C LYS A 397 -100.44 -47.29 -3.63
N ALA A 398 -99.71 -47.84 -2.66
CA ALA A 398 -98.57 -47.16 -2.04
C ALA A 398 -97.42 -46.95 -3.04
N GLU A 399 -97.06 -47.98 -3.81
CA GLU A 399 -95.99 -47.88 -4.81
C GLU A 399 -96.38 -46.99 -6.00
N TYR A 400 -97.62 -47.01 -6.48
CA TYR A 400 -98.06 -46.03 -7.49
C TYR A 400 -98.07 -44.60 -6.96
N LYS A 401 -98.43 -44.36 -5.69
CA LYS A 401 -98.34 -43.02 -5.08
C LYS A 401 -96.90 -42.53 -5.00
N LYS A 402 -95.96 -43.43 -4.70
CA LYS A 402 -94.52 -43.15 -4.74
C LYS A 402 -94.06 -42.80 -6.16
N ALA A 403 -94.45 -43.58 -7.17
CA ALA A 403 -94.14 -43.28 -8.58
C ALA A 403 -94.73 -41.93 -9.02
N ALA A 404 -95.99 -41.65 -8.68
CA ALA A 404 -96.65 -40.36 -8.92
C ALA A 404 -95.99 -39.18 -8.19
N GLY A 405 -95.37 -39.41 -7.02
CA GLY A 405 -94.58 -38.39 -6.33
C GLY A 405 -93.23 -38.10 -6.99
N LEU A 406 -92.64 -39.10 -7.65
CA LEU A 406 -91.37 -38.98 -8.37
C LEU A 406 -91.54 -38.30 -9.74
N LYS A 407 -92.64 -38.58 -10.44
CA LYS A 407 -93.02 -37.96 -11.71
C LYS A 407 -94.51 -37.57 -11.73
N PRO A 408 -94.87 -36.42 -11.16
CA PRO A 408 -96.27 -35.98 -11.03
C PRO A 408 -97.00 -35.80 -12.36
N GLU A 409 -96.26 -35.59 -13.45
CA GLU A 409 -96.77 -35.43 -14.81
C GLU A 409 -97.21 -36.75 -15.48
N GLU A 410 -96.80 -37.90 -14.95
CA GLU A 410 -97.11 -39.21 -15.55
C GLU A 410 -98.54 -39.66 -15.22
N ALA A 411 -99.36 -39.82 -16.25
CA ALA A 411 -100.77 -40.16 -16.10
C ALA A 411 -101.00 -41.63 -15.65
N TYR A 412 -100.04 -42.52 -15.93
CA TYR A 412 -100.18 -43.95 -15.67
C TYR A 412 -100.38 -44.29 -14.18
N PRO A 413 -99.48 -43.93 -13.25
CA PRO A 413 -99.69 -44.20 -11.82
C PRO A 413 -100.96 -43.54 -11.26
N GLN A 414 -101.32 -42.34 -11.71
CA GLN A 414 -102.56 -41.65 -11.29
C GLN A 414 -103.81 -42.44 -11.67
N THR A 415 -103.84 -42.96 -12.90
CA THR A 415 -104.96 -43.77 -13.41
C THR A 415 -105.11 -45.05 -12.59
N ARG A 416 -103.99 -45.72 -12.31
CA ARG A 416 -103.97 -46.98 -11.54
C ARG A 416 -104.36 -46.80 -10.08
N ILE A 417 -103.96 -45.71 -9.44
CA ILE A 417 -104.42 -45.35 -8.09
C ILE A 417 -105.96 -45.24 -8.06
N SER A 418 -106.54 -44.54 -9.03
CA SER A 418 -108.00 -44.35 -9.13
C SER A 418 -108.76 -45.67 -9.37
N GLU A 419 -108.20 -46.53 -10.22
CA GLU A 419 -108.73 -47.88 -10.46
C GLU A 419 -108.70 -48.74 -9.18
N ILE A 420 -107.57 -48.76 -8.46
CA ILE A 420 -107.43 -49.46 -7.19
C ILE A 420 -108.42 -48.94 -6.14
N GLU A 421 -108.59 -47.62 -6.04
CA GLU A 421 -109.54 -47.02 -5.10
C GLU A 421 -110.97 -47.49 -5.37
N THR A 422 -111.34 -47.60 -6.63
CA THR A 422 -112.64 -48.14 -7.06
C THR A 422 -112.76 -49.63 -6.73
N LEU A 423 -111.73 -50.43 -7.03
CA LEU A 423 -111.71 -51.87 -6.73
C LEU A 423 -111.80 -52.15 -5.22
N MET A 424 -111.01 -51.45 -4.40
CA MET A 424 -111.04 -51.60 -2.94
C MET A 424 -112.39 -51.21 -2.33
N ALA A 425 -113.04 -50.15 -2.85
CA ALA A 425 -114.39 -49.76 -2.42
C ALA A 425 -115.41 -50.87 -2.76
N SER A 426 -115.34 -51.44 -3.97
CA SER A 426 -116.23 -52.54 -4.36
C SER A 426 -116.01 -53.82 -3.55
N LEU A 427 -114.75 -54.17 -3.22
CA LEU A 427 -114.42 -55.33 -2.39
C LEU A 427 -114.92 -55.16 -0.95
N ALA A 428 -114.82 -53.95 -0.40
CA ALA A 428 -115.35 -53.63 0.93
C ALA A 428 -116.87 -53.70 1.00
N GLU A 429 -117.59 -53.41 -0.10
CA GLU A 429 -119.04 -53.59 -0.19
C GLU A 429 -119.45 -55.06 -0.32
N THR A 430 -118.66 -55.90 -1.00
CA THR A 430 -118.91 -57.35 -1.12
C THR A 430 -118.55 -58.17 0.12
N ASP A 431 -117.58 -57.73 0.94
CA ASP A 431 -117.24 -58.38 2.21
C ASP A 431 -118.17 -57.98 3.37
N ALA A 432 -118.96 -56.90 3.19
CA ALA A 432 -119.92 -56.38 4.17
C ALA A 432 -121.38 -56.85 3.94
N ALA A 433 -121.64 -57.55 2.83
CA ALA A 433 -122.92 -58.15 2.45
C ALA A 433 -122.89 -59.66 2.67
#